data_AF-A0A957AU47-F1
#
_entry.id   AF-A0A957AU47-F1
#
_cell.length_a   1.000
_cell.length_b   1.000
_cell.length_c   1.000
_cell.angle_alpha   90.00
_cell.angle_beta   90.00
_cell.angle_gamma   90.00
#
_symmetry.space_group_name_H-M   'P 1'
#
loop_
_entity.id
_entity.type
_entity.pdbx_description
1 polymer ?
#
loop_
_entity_poly.entity_id
_entity_poly.type
_entity_poly.pdbx_seq_one_letter_code
_entity_poly.pdbx_strand_id
1 'polypeptide(L)'
;MQSSCIEVLIPGGRQFPLPEPDYNAKRPLDLSAFGDALAGLTPERAAEIDSLLAAKTVPEIQELMADGQLTSVELVTYYVDRIQRYDVDKLNSVIALNPEALGIAAQLDEERANGAARGPLHGIPVLLKDNIATGDQMPTTAGVYALKDWHADRDAFLVGKLRDAGAIIMGKANLSEWANYMDPCMPSGFSAVGGQTRNAYGPYDPLGSSSGSAVSVAANLTTVSVGSETSGSLIQPARVDGVVGMRPSQGLISRDHV
;
A
#
# COMPACT_ATOMS: atom_id res chain seq x y z
N MET A 1 -14.62 24.27 -20.22
CA MET A 1 -15.05 23.28 -21.24
C MET A 1 -14.60 21.92 -20.77
N GLN A 2 -15.53 21.10 -20.30
CA GLN A 2 -15.28 19.71 -19.99
C GLN A 2 -14.96 18.99 -21.30
N SER A 3 -13.69 18.85 -21.63
CA SER A 3 -13.27 17.79 -22.55
C SER A 3 -13.47 16.49 -21.76
N SER A 4 -14.69 15.98 -21.76
CA SER A 4 -14.98 14.62 -21.35
C SER A 4 -13.95 13.75 -22.05
N CYS A 5 -13.22 12.95 -21.30
CA CYS A 5 -12.43 11.92 -21.94
C CYS A 5 -13.33 11.16 -22.92
N ILE A 6 -12.75 10.82 -24.05
CA ILE A 6 -13.37 10.16 -25.19
C ILE A 6 -13.78 8.70 -24.84
N GLU A 7 -14.29 8.44 -23.63
CA GLU A 7 -14.94 7.16 -23.31
C GLU A 7 -16.13 6.90 -24.25
N VAL A 8 -16.73 7.96 -24.80
CA VAL A 8 -17.81 7.89 -25.81
C VAL A 8 -17.30 7.48 -27.20
N LEU A 9 -15.99 7.58 -27.52
CA LEU A 9 -15.44 7.15 -28.82
C LEU A 9 -14.52 5.94 -28.76
N ILE A 10 -14.40 5.24 -27.62
CA ILE A 10 -13.85 3.86 -27.60
C ILE A 10 -15.02 2.93 -27.89
N PRO A 11 -15.16 2.38 -29.11
CA PRO A 11 -16.27 1.48 -29.42
C PRO A 11 -16.17 0.25 -28.50
N GLY A 12 -17.16 0.05 -27.62
CA GLY A 12 -17.18 -1.03 -26.64
C GLY A 12 -16.70 -0.69 -25.22
N GLY A 13 -16.29 0.56 -24.95
CA GLY A 13 -15.78 0.99 -23.65
C GLY A 13 -14.39 0.45 -23.31
N ARG A 14 -13.81 0.87 -22.17
CA ARG A 14 -12.55 0.31 -21.67
C ARG A 14 -12.79 -1.10 -21.13
N GLN A 15 -12.10 -2.09 -21.70
CA GLN A 15 -12.06 -3.43 -21.13
C GLN A 15 -10.95 -3.52 -20.09
N PHE A 16 -11.34 -3.81 -18.85
CA PHE A 16 -10.41 -4.05 -17.75
C PHE A 16 -10.08 -5.54 -17.64
N PRO A 17 -8.93 -5.92 -17.06
CA PRO A 17 -7.83 -5.02 -16.70
C PRO A 17 -7.19 -4.42 -17.96
N LEU A 18 -6.80 -3.15 -17.88
CA LEU A 18 -6.11 -2.52 -19.00
C LEU A 18 -4.73 -3.15 -19.18
N PRO A 19 -4.31 -3.42 -20.44
CA PRO A 19 -2.93 -3.79 -20.68
C PRO A 19 -2.03 -2.61 -20.31
N GLU A 20 -0.89 -2.91 -19.70
CA GLU A 20 0.14 -1.89 -19.54
C GLU A 20 0.69 -1.54 -20.92
N PRO A 21 0.94 -0.25 -21.22
CA PRO A 21 1.63 0.11 -22.44
C PRO A 21 3.03 -0.51 -22.46
N ASP A 22 3.66 -0.57 -23.64
CA ASP A 22 5.09 -0.88 -23.74
C ASP A 22 5.89 0.39 -23.44
N TYR A 23 6.56 0.44 -22.27
CA TYR A 23 7.37 1.57 -21.83
C TYR A 23 8.39 1.12 -20.78
N ASN A 24 9.45 1.93 -20.61
CA ASN A 24 10.61 1.59 -19.78
C ASN A 24 10.67 2.34 -18.43
N ALA A 25 9.56 2.93 -17.99
CA ALA A 25 9.49 3.71 -16.76
C ALA A 25 9.09 2.88 -15.53
N LYS A 26 8.48 1.71 -15.73
CA LYS A 26 8.02 0.85 -14.63
C LYS A 26 9.22 0.38 -13.82
N ARG A 27 9.17 0.62 -12.52
CA ARG A 27 10.15 0.13 -11.56
C ARG A 27 9.73 -1.26 -11.07
N PRO A 28 10.55 -2.30 -11.24
CA PRO A 28 10.30 -3.58 -10.59
C PRO A 28 10.31 -3.43 -9.08
N LEU A 29 9.44 -4.17 -8.39
CA LEU A 29 9.41 -4.17 -6.94
C LEU A 29 10.65 -4.88 -6.40
N ASP A 30 11.43 -4.21 -5.55
CA ASP A 30 12.62 -4.77 -4.92
C ASP A 30 12.25 -5.55 -3.65
N LEU A 31 12.57 -6.84 -3.66
CA LEU A 31 12.34 -7.77 -2.55
C LEU A 31 13.64 -8.22 -1.87
N SER A 32 14.80 -7.69 -2.29
CA SER A 32 16.11 -8.17 -1.86
C SER A 32 16.31 -8.11 -0.34
N ALA A 33 15.83 -7.05 0.32
CA ALA A 33 15.88 -6.89 1.78
C ALA A 33 15.09 -7.94 2.56
N PHE A 34 14.20 -8.68 1.89
CA PHE A 34 13.33 -9.69 2.50
C PHE A 34 13.76 -11.13 2.16
N GLY A 35 14.83 -11.32 1.38
CA GLY A 35 15.22 -12.63 0.85
C GLY A 35 15.40 -13.71 1.91
N ASP A 36 16.12 -13.40 2.99
CA ASP A 36 16.38 -14.35 4.08
C ASP A 36 15.09 -14.69 4.86
N ALA A 37 14.25 -13.69 5.13
CA ALA A 37 12.99 -13.88 5.83
C ALA A 37 12.00 -14.71 4.99
N LEU A 38 11.91 -14.44 3.69
CA LEU A 38 11.09 -15.22 2.75
C LEU A 38 11.60 -16.66 2.63
N ALA A 39 12.92 -16.87 2.59
CA ALA A 39 13.49 -18.21 2.57
C ALA A 39 13.25 -18.98 3.88
N GLY A 40 13.14 -18.27 5.01
CA GLY A 40 12.83 -18.84 6.32
C GLY A 40 11.34 -19.13 6.56
N LEU A 41 10.43 -18.52 5.78
CA LEU A 41 8.99 -18.74 5.90
C LEU A 41 8.58 -20.06 5.25
N THR A 42 8.39 -21.11 6.05
CA THR A 42 7.96 -22.41 5.51
C THR A 42 6.50 -22.33 5.00
N PRO A 43 6.13 -23.15 4.00
CA PRO A 43 4.74 -23.22 3.52
C PRO A 43 3.73 -23.52 4.62
N GLU A 44 4.10 -24.37 5.59
CA GLU A 44 3.25 -24.73 6.72
C GLU A 44 3.00 -23.52 7.63
N ARG A 45 4.06 -22.76 7.96
CA ARG A 45 3.93 -21.54 8.78
C ARG A 45 3.17 -20.45 8.03
N ALA A 46 3.40 -20.29 6.72
CA ALA A 46 2.64 -19.36 5.90
C ALA A 46 1.14 -19.70 5.88
N ALA A 47 0.77 -20.98 5.76
CA ALA A 47 -0.62 -21.43 5.80
C ALA A 47 -1.25 -21.27 7.20
N GLU A 48 -0.47 -21.48 8.26
CA GLU A 48 -0.90 -21.22 9.64
C GLU A 48 -1.19 -19.73 9.85
N ILE A 49 -0.25 -18.85 9.45
CA ILE A 49 -0.44 -17.39 9.55
C ILE A 49 -1.63 -16.94 8.69
N ASP A 50 -1.83 -17.48 7.49
CA ASP A 50 -3.01 -17.21 6.65
C ASP A 50 -4.31 -17.56 7.39
N SER A 51 -4.35 -18.72 8.05
CA SER A 51 -5.50 -19.13 8.86
C SER A 51 -5.71 -18.24 10.09
N LEU A 52 -4.62 -17.83 10.76
CA LEU A 52 -4.68 -16.94 11.90
C LEU A 52 -5.23 -15.57 11.52
N LEU A 53 -4.80 -15.02 10.39
CA LEU A 53 -5.12 -13.66 9.94
C LEU A 53 -6.41 -13.54 9.13
N ALA A 54 -6.98 -14.66 8.65
CA ALA A 54 -8.21 -14.65 7.88
C ALA A 54 -9.33 -13.84 8.56
N ALA A 55 -9.71 -12.72 7.94
CA ALA A 55 -10.72 -11.78 8.41
C ALA A 55 -10.46 -11.16 9.80
N LYS A 56 -9.20 -11.12 10.27
CA LYS A 56 -8.83 -10.48 11.54
C LYS A 56 -8.76 -8.96 11.42
N THR A 57 -9.26 -8.28 12.44
CA THR A 57 -9.13 -6.85 12.66
C THR A 57 -7.80 -6.52 13.37
N VAL A 58 -7.38 -5.24 13.32
CA VAL A 58 -6.16 -4.79 14.03
C VAL A 58 -6.16 -5.18 15.53
N PRO A 59 -7.24 -5.01 16.31
CA PRO A 59 -7.26 -5.46 17.71
C PRO A 59 -7.04 -6.97 17.87
N GLU A 60 -7.63 -7.80 17.01
CA GLU A 60 -7.44 -9.25 17.10
C GLU A 60 -6.00 -9.66 16.70
N ILE A 61 -5.39 -8.96 15.74
CA ILE A 61 -3.97 -9.16 15.40
C ILE A 61 -3.07 -8.77 16.60
N GLN A 62 -3.42 -7.71 17.32
CA GLN A 62 -2.72 -7.34 18.56
C GLN A 62 -2.82 -8.42 19.63
N GLU A 63 -3.98 -9.07 19.78
CA GLU A 63 -4.16 -10.20 20.70
C GLU A 63 -3.27 -11.38 20.30
N LEU A 64 -3.24 -11.76 19.02
CA LEU A 64 -2.35 -12.81 18.51
C LEU A 64 -0.86 -12.50 18.82
N MET A 65 -0.46 -11.24 18.67
CA MET A 65 0.91 -10.82 18.99
C MET A 65 1.20 -10.77 20.49
N ALA A 66 0.22 -10.40 21.32
CA ALA A 66 0.36 -10.40 22.77
C ALA A 66 0.46 -11.83 23.33
N ASP A 67 -0.25 -12.79 22.71
CA ASP A 67 -0.24 -14.19 23.07
C ASP A 67 0.99 -14.96 22.53
N GLY A 68 1.86 -14.29 21.76
CA GLY A 68 3.04 -14.89 21.16
C GLY A 68 2.75 -15.87 20.01
N GLN A 69 1.54 -15.86 19.47
CA GLN A 69 1.14 -16.68 18.32
C GLN A 69 1.66 -16.11 17.00
N LEU A 70 2.00 -14.81 16.99
CA LEU A 70 2.47 -14.07 15.83
C LEU A 70 3.45 -12.98 16.28
N THR A 71 4.48 -12.71 15.50
CA THR A 71 5.38 -11.57 15.71
C THR A 71 5.22 -10.53 14.60
N SER A 72 5.69 -9.30 14.84
CA SER A 72 5.68 -8.24 13.83
C SER A 72 6.57 -8.62 12.64
N VAL A 73 7.71 -9.27 12.88
CA VAL A 73 8.59 -9.81 11.83
C VAL A 73 7.86 -10.84 10.98
N GLU A 74 7.16 -11.80 11.59
CA GLU A 74 6.37 -12.79 10.85
C GLU A 74 5.24 -12.13 10.07
N LEU A 75 4.56 -11.14 10.65
CA LEU A 75 3.47 -10.41 9.98
C LEU A 75 3.95 -9.65 8.75
N VAL A 76 5.08 -8.93 8.84
CA VAL A 76 5.71 -8.27 7.69
C VAL A 76 6.14 -9.29 6.65
N THR A 77 6.83 -10.35 7.06
CA THR A 77 7.31 -11.41 6.15
C THR A 77 6.15 -12.05 5.39
N TYR A 78 5.06 -12.35 6.10
CA TYR A 78 3.83 -12.90 5.52
C TYR A 78 3.21 -11.97 4.47
N TYR A 79 3.08 -10.68 4.76
CA TYR A 79 2.53 -9.75 3.77
C TYR A 79 3.45 -9.57 2.57
N VAL A 80 4.77 -9.57 2.74
CA VAL A 80 5.72 -9.51 1.62
C VAL A 80 5.66 -10.77 0.76
N ASP A 81 5.54 -11.96 1.36
CA ASP A 81 5.28 -13.21 0.63
C ASP A 81 3.99 -13.11 -0.20
N ARG A 82 2.90 -12.58 0.39
CA ARG A 82 1.65 -12.36 -0.35
C ARG A 82 1.80 -11.35 -1.49
N ILE A 83 2.54 -10.26 -1.28
CA ILE A 83 2.83 -9.26 -2.31
C ILE A 83 3.59 -9.93 -3.47
N GLN A 84 4.61 -10.75 -3.18
CA GLN A 84 5.32 -11.52 -4.19
C GLN A 84 4.38 -12.44 -4.98
N ARG A 85 3.46 -13.13 -4.29
CA ARG A 85 2.55 -14.11 -4.92
C ARG A 85 1.38 -13.50 -5.66
N TYR A 86 0.83 -12.37 -5.21
CA TYR A 86 -0.44 -11.84 -5.71
C TYR A 86 -0.36 -10.44 -6.31
N ASP A 87 0.70 -9.67 -6.03
CA ASP A 87 0.82 -8.29 -6.48
C ASP A 87 1.78 -8.13 -7.65
N VAL A 88 2.99 -8.69 -7.51
CA VAL A 88 4.05 -8.60 -8.53
C VAL A 88 3.55 -9.18 -9.86
N ASP A 89 3.58 -8.35 -10.91
CA ASP A 89 3.08 -8.61 -12.26
C ASP A 89 1.59 -9.03 -12.33
N LYS A 90 0.82 -8.74 -11.28
CA LYS A 90 -0.59 -9.12 -11.12
C LYS A 90 -1.42 -7.91 -10.71
N LEU A 91 -1.74 -7.75 -9.42
CA LEU A 91 -2.56 -6.65 -8.92
C LEU A 91 -1.83 -5.31 -8.99
N ASN A 92 -0.50 -5.32 -8.88
CA ASN A 92 0.37 -4.17 -9.07
C ASN A 92 -0.07 -2.94 -8.24
N SER A 93 -0.38 -3.21 -6.96
CA SER A 93 -0.88 -2.26 -5.98
C SER A 93 0.22 -1.67 -5.10
N VAL A 94 1.40 -2.30 -5.02
CA VAL A 94 2.57 -1.86 -4.25
C VAL A 94 3.66 -1.37 -5.19
N ILE A 95 4.11 -0.12 -5.00
CA ILE A 95 5.09 0.55 -5.88
C ILE A 95 6.51 0.59 -5.30
N ALA A 96 6.64 0.46 -3.97
CA ALA A 96 7.92 0.33 -3.28
C ALA A 96 7.71 -0.37 -1.93
N LEU A 97 8.73 -1.08 -1.44
CA LEU A 97 8.78 -1.61 -0.09
C LEU A 97 9.89 -0.91 0.69
N ASN A 98 9.71 -0.79 2.00
CA ASN A 98 10.71 -0.25 2.90
C ASN A 98 11.78 -1.32 3.17
N PRO A 99 13.04 -1.15 2.72
CA PRO A 99 14.09 -2.14 2.99
C PRO A 99 14.41 -2.30 4.48
N GLU A 100 14.00 -1.34 5.32
CA GLU A 100 14.23 -1.35 6.77
C GLU A 100 13.07 -2.00 7.55
N ALA A 101 11.98 -2.41 6.89
CA ALA A 101 10.76 -2.86 7.54
C ALA A 101 10.97 -4.05 8.49
N LEU A 102 11.78 -5.05 8.12
CA LEU A 102 12.09 -6.20 8.99
C LEU A 102 12.91 -5.80 10.22
N GLY A 103 13.86 -4.87 10.07
CA GLY A 103 14.66 -4.35 11.19
C GLY A 103 13.80 -3.57 12.19
N ILE A 104 12.88 -2.74 11.67
CA ILE A 104 11.90 -2.02 12.50
C ILE A 104 10.95 -3.00 13.19
N ALA A 105 10.48 -4.03 12.48
CA ALA A 105 9.61 -5.06 13.05
C ALA A 105 10.27 -5.79 14.22
N ALA A 106 11.55 -6.18 14.07
CA ALA A 106 12.30 -6.84 15.13
C ALA A 106 12.46 -5.94 16.38
N GLN A 107 12.74 -4.65 16.20
CA GLN A 107 12.80 -3.70 17.32
C GLN A 107 11.45 -3.58 18.05
N LEU A 108 10.34 -3.55 17.31
CA LEU A 108 9.00 -3.50 17.91
C LEU A 108 8.64 -4.81 18.64
N ASP A 109 9.09 -5.95 18.13
CA ASP A 109 8.94 -7.23 18.85
C ASP A 109 9.73 -7.25 20.16
N GLU A 110 10.97 -6.72 20.17
CA GLU A 110 11.75 -6.54 21.40
C GLU A 110 11.09 -5.58 22.39
N GLU A 111 10.56 -4.46 21.92
CA GLU A 111 9.81 -3.52 22.78
C GLU A 111 8.59 -4.19 23.40
N ARG A 112 7.84 -4.99 22.62
CA ARG A 112 6.68 -5.75 23.12
C ARG A 112 7.11 -6.74 24.20
N ALA A 113 8.17 -7.51 23.96
CA ALA A 113 8.70 -8.48 24.92
C ALA A 113 9.13 -7.82 26.25
N ASN A 114 9.59 -6.58 26.19
CA ASN A 114 9.96 -5.77 27.36
C ASN A 114 8.78 -5.01 27.99
N GLY A 115 7.55 -5.26 27.55
CA GLY A 115 6.35 -4.58 28.08
C GLY A 115 6.22 -3.11 27.66
N ALA A 116 6.91 -2.69 26.60
CA ALA A 116 6.98 -1.31 26.11
C ALA A 116 6.16 -1.10 24.82
N ALA A 117 5.07 -1.85 24.63
CA ALA A 117 4.19 -1.67 23.47
C ALA A 117 3.59 -0.25 23.44
N ARG A 118 3.67 0.42 22.28
CA ARG A 118 3.35 1.84 22.10
C ARG A 118 1.85 2.14 21.94
N GLY A 119 1.02 1.12 21.74
CA GLY A 119 -0.42 1.24 21.60
C GLY A 119 -1.02 0.29 20.57
N PRO A 120 -2.26 0.55 20.09
CA PRO A 120 -2.99 -0.36 19.22
C PRO A 120 -2.36 -0.63 17.84
N LEU A 121 -1.43 0.21 17.40
CA LEU A 121 -0.72 0.05 16.13
C LEU A 121 0.69 -0.55 16.28
N HIS A 122 1.11 -0.90 17.50
CA HIS A 122 2.44 -1.44 17.75
C HIS A 122 2.70 -2.71 16.93
N GLY A 123 3.68 -2.68 16.03
CA GLY A 123 4.01 -3.82 15.15
C GLY A 123 3.08 -4.01 13.94
N ILE A 124 2.11 -3.12 13.71
CA ILE A 124 1.16 -3.27 12.59
C ILE A 124 1.75 -2.67 11.30
N PRO A 125 1.86 -3.44 10.20
CA PRO A 125 2.31 -2.94 8.93
C PRO A 125 1.26 -2.09 8.22
N VAL A 126 1.73 -1.00 7.62
CA VAL A 126 0.94 0.00 6.92
C VAL A 126 1.56 0.29 5.56
N LEU A 127 0.73 0.32 4.52
CA LEU A 127 1.11 0.88 3.22
C LEU A 127 0.63 2.32 3.09
N LEU A 128 1.50 3.21 2.61
CA LEU A 128 1.17 4.61 2.37
C LEU A 128 1.04 4.86 0.87
N LYS A 129 0.03 5.60 0.42
CA LYS A 129 -0.01 6.06 -0.97
C LYS A 129 1.27 6.83 -1.31
N ASP A 130 1.81 6.61 -2.49
CA ASP A 130 3.15 7.09 -2.91
C ASP A 130 3.31 8.61 -3.06
N ASN A 131 2.26 9.40 -2.82
CA ASN A 131 2.38 10.84 -2.67
C ASN A 131 2.62 11.28 -1.21
N ILE A 132 2.66 10.36 -0.25
CA ILE A 132 2.90 10.66 1.17
C ILE A 132 4.40 10.50 1.45
N ALA A 133 5.05 11.57 1.90
CA ALA A 133 6.48 11.57 2.17
C ALA A 133 6.88 10.67 3.35
N THR A 134 8.02 9.99 3.20
CA THR A 134 8.74 9.27 4.27
C THR A 134 10.21 9.68 4.24
N GLY A 135 10.84 9.78 5.41
CA GLY A 135 12.28 9.99 5.55
C GLY A 135 13.13 8.72 5.42
N ASP A 136 12.52 7.57 5.12
CA ASP A 136 13.22 6.31 4.84
C ASP A 136 13.82 6.29 3.42
N GLN A 137 14.45 5.17 3.06
CA GLN A 137 15.01 4.92 1.72
C GLN A 137 13.97 4.65 0.61
N MET A 138 12.69 4.93 0.86
CA MET A 138 11.64 4.81 -0.16
C MET A 138 11.45 6.15 -0.87
N PRO A 139 11.48 6.17 -2.21
CA PRO A 139 11.07 7.34 -2.97
C PRO A 139 9.60 7.71 -2.70
N THR A 140 9.27 8.99 -2.90
CA THR A 140 7.89 9.49 -2.85
C THR A 140 7.58 10.14 -4.19
N THR A 141 6.98 9.38 -5.11
CA THR A 141 7.05 9.74 -6.53
C THR A 141 5.74 10.31 -7.06
N ALA A 142 4.63 10.17 -6.31
CA ALA A 142 3.27 10.38 -6.81
C ALA A 142 2.98 9.59 -8.11
N GLY A 143 3.71 8.49 -8.34
CA GLY A 143 3.67 7.67 -9.55
C GLY A 143 4.42 8.26 -10.75
N VAL A 144 5.13 9.37 -10.58
CA VAL A 144 5.65 10.22 -11.66
C VAL A 144 7.08 9.85 -12.00
N TYR A 145 7.37 9.64 -13.28
CA TYR A 145 8.72 9.26 -13.72
C TYR A 145 9.81 10.28 -13.33
N ALA A 146 9.49 11.57 -13.40
CA ALA A 146 10.42 12.65 -13.03
C ALA A 146 10.84 12.61 -11.54
N LEU A 147 10.04 11.97 -10.69
CA LEU A 147 10.29 11.84 -9.25
C LEU A 147 10.69 10.41 -8.86
N LYS A 148 10.96 9.52 -9.82
CA LYS A 148 11.18 8.08 -9.54
C LYS A 148 12.28 7.83 -8.50
N ASP A 149 13.31 8.68 -8.46
CA ASP A 149 14.46 8.59 -7.56
C ASP A 149 14.44 9.70 -6.48
N TRP A 150 13.35 10.46 -6.36
CA TRP A 150 13.23 11.53 -5.38
C TRP A 150 12.88 10.96 -4.01
N HIS A 151 13.72 11.27 -3.02
CA HIS A 151 13.52 10.95 -1.62
C HIS A 151 13.18 12.23 -0.86
N ALA A 152 12.20 12.15 0.03
CA ALA A 152 11.87 13.26 0.90
C ALA A 152 12.97 13.44 1.96
N ASP A 153 13.13 14.67 2.44
CA ASP A 153 14.07 15.01 3.51
C ASP A 153 13.57 14.61 4.90
N ARG A 154 12.28 14.33 5.03
CA ARG A 154 11.63 13.92 6.28
C ARG A 154 10.29 13.21 6.04
N ASP A 155 9.78 12.62 7.12
CA ASP A 155 8.42 12.11 7.20
C ASP A 155 7.37 13.22 7.03
N ALA A 156 6.28 12.87 6.34
CA ALA A 156 5.02 13.60 6.48
C ALA A 156 4.54 13.56 7.94
N PHE A 157 3.83 14.61 8.36
CA PHE A 157 3.42 14.73 9.77
C PHE A 157 2.62 13.51 10.26
N LEU A 158 1.73 12.97 9.42
CA LEU A 158 0.95 11.78 9.77
C LEU A 158 1.82 10.52 9.91
N VAL A 159 2.92 10.43 9.16
CA VAL A 159 3.83 9.28 9.20
C VAL A 159 4.60 9.26 10.52
N GLY A 160 5.08 10.42 10.98
CA GLY A 160 5.64 10.56 12.32
C GLY A 160 4.66 10.08 13.40
N LYS A 161 3.37 10.44 13.30
CA LYS A 161 2.33 9.96 14.22
C LYS A 161 2.09 8.45 14.17
N LEU A 162 2.17 7.85 12.99
CA LEU A 162 2.07 6.39 12.84
C LEU A 162 3.26 5.69 13.51
N ARG A 163 4.48 6.21 13.33
CA ARG A 163 5.70 5.68 13.95
C ARG A 163 5.71 5.84 15.47
N ASP A 164 5.26 6.98 15.97
CA ASP A 164 5.07 7.23 17.41
C ASP A 164 4.12 6.18 18.02
N ALA A 165 3.08 5.78 17.27
CA ALA A 165 2.13 4.73 17.67
C ALA A 165 2.65 3.29 17.47
N GLY A 166 3.87 3.13 16.96
CA GLY A 166 4.51 1.83 16.72
C GLY A 166 4.11 1.14 15.43
N ALA A 167 3.49 1.84 14.47
CA ALA A 167 3.19 1.26 13.16
C ALA A 167 4.46 1.09 12.31
N ILE A 168 4.50 0.02 11.52
CA ILE A 168 5.58 -0.25 10.57
C ILE A 168 5.16 0.29 9.21
N ILE A 169 5.88 1.30 8.72
CA ILE A 169 5.69 1.73 7.33
C ILE A 169 6.36 0.70 6.42
N MET A 170 5.56 -0.26 5.95
CA MET A 170 6.04 -1.41 5.18
C MET A 170 6.40 -1.04 3.75
N GLY A 171 5.75 -0.02 3.18
CA GLY A 171 5.94 0.33 1.78
C GLY A 171 5.02 1.45 1.29
N LYS A 172 5.07 1.64 -0.02
CA LYS A 172 4.26 2.59 -0.77
C LYS A 172 3.25 1.85 -1.65
N ALA A 173 2.02 2.31 -1.66
CA ALA A 173 0.97 1.86 -2.55
C ALA A 173 0.91 2.70 -3.82
N ASN A 174 0.73 2.05 -4.96
CA ASN A 174 0.56 2.67 -6.26
C ASN A 174 -0.73 3.53 -6.31
N LEU A 175 -0.78 4.44 -7.27
CA LEU A 175 -1.84 5.43 -7.42
C LEU A 175 -2.07 5.76 -8.89
N SER A 176 -3.15 6.50 -9.16
CA SER A 176 -3.25 7.25 -10.41
C SER A 176 -2.27 8.43 -10.38
N GLU A 177 -1.40 8.55 -11.39
CA GLU A 177 -0.31 9.54 -11.44
C GLU A 177 -0.76 10.98 -11.12
N TRP A 178 0.06 11.72 -10.35
CA TRP A 178 -0.28 13.04 -9.80
C TRP A 178 -1.67 13.09 -9.13
N ALA A 179 -2.02 12.02 -8.43
CA ALA A 179 -3.32 11.86 -7.80
C ALA A 179 -4.52 12.02 -8.77
N ASN A 180 -4.39 11.55 -10.01
CA ASN A 180 -5.37 11.65 -11.10
C ASN A 180 -5.57 13.08 -11.64
N TYR A 181 -4.50 13.88 -11.69
CA TYR A 181 -4.54 15.27 -12.16
C TYR A 181 -3.56 15.55 -13.32
N MET A 182 -3.29 14.54 -14.14
CA MET A 182 -2.43 14.65 -15.34
C MET A 182 -3.21 14.88 -16.62
N ASP A 183 -4.00 13.88 -17.00
CA ASP A 183 -4.70 13.84 -18.27
C ASP A 183 -6.10 13.26 -18.02
N PRO A 184 -7.17 13.88 -18.56
CA PRO A 184 -8.53 13.41 -18.34
C PRO A 184 -8.77 11.99 -18.87
N CYS A 185 -7.93 11.50 -19.78
CA CYS A 185 -7.96 10.18 -20.36
C CYS A 185 -6.95 9.20 -19.80
N MET A 186 -6.19 9.57 -18.78
CA MET A 186 -5.40 8.60 -18.04
C MET A 186 -6.34 7.58 -17.37
N PRO A 187 -6.06 6.27 -17.47
CA PRO A 187 -6.84 5.30 -16.73
C PRO A 187 -6.56 5.37 -15.24
N SER A 188 -7.59 5.12 -14.42
CA SER A 188 -7.43 5.06 -12.97
C SER A 188 -6.47 3.92 -12.60
N GLY A 189 -5.64 4.18 -11.59
CA GLY A 189 -4.65 3.23 -11.08
C GLY A 189 -3.40 3.06 -11.93
N PHE A 190 -3.28 3.78 -13.05
CA PHE A 190 -2.02 3.84 -13.80
C PHE A 190 -1.09 4.93 -13.26
N SER A 191 0.18 4.56 -13.14
CA SER A 191 1.28 5.52 -13.02
C SER A 191 2.49 5.09 -13.84
N ALA A 192 3.30 6.04 -14.31
CA ALA A 192 4.52 5.74 -15.03
C ALA A 192 5.55 4.95 -14.19
N VAL A 193 5.58 5.12 -12.87
CA VAL A 193 6.56 4.41 -12.02
C VAL A 193 6.04 3.04 -11.60
N GLY A 194 4.77 2.94 -11.22
CA GLY A 194 4.19 1.72 -10.68
C GLY A 194 3.50 0.85 -11.71
N GLY A 195 3.10 1.39 -12.86
CA GLY A 195 2.26 0.71 -13.84
C GLY A 195 0.77 0.73 -13.47
N GLN A 196 0.02 -0.21 -14.03
CA GLN A 196 -1.44 -0.28 -13.89
C GLN A 196 -1.83 -1.18 -12.71
N THR A 197 -2.35 -0.59 -11.64
CA THR A 197 -3.05 -1.34 -10.58
C THR A 197 -4.31 -2.00 -11.14
N ARG A 198 -4.65 -3.21 -10.68
CA ARG A 198 -5.85 -3.95 -11.07
C ARG A 198 -6.76 -4.19 -9.88
N ASN A 199 -8.07 -4.13 -10.11
CA ASN A 199 -9.07 -4.36 -9.06
C ASN A 199 -8.97 -5.79 -8.50
N ALA A 200 -9.09 -5.93 -7.18
CA ALA A 200 -8.90 -7.21 -6.48
C ALA A 200 -10.00 -8.26 -6.80
N TYR A 201 -11.17 -7.82 -7.28
CA TYR A 201 -12.34 -8.66 -7.53
C TYR A 201 -12.53 -9.03 -9.01
N GLY A 202 -11.65 -8.57 -9.91
CA GLY A 202 -11.61 -9.02 -11.30
C GLY A 202 -11.47 -7.89 -12.33
N PRO A 203 -12.08 -8.04 -13.51
CA PRO A 203 -11.89 -7.13 -14.65
C PRO A 203 -12.71 -5.83 -14.52
N TYR A 204 -12.46 -5.08 -13.44
CA TYR A 204 -13.12 -3.80 -13.14
C TYR A 204 -12.11 -2.66 -13.05
N ASP A 205 -12.59 -1.43 -13.21
CA ASP A 205 -11.79 -0.23 -12.93
C ASP A 205 -11.49 -0.17 -11.41
N PRO A 206 -10.21 -0.11 -10.99
CA PRO A 206 -9.87 0.05 -9.56
C PRO A 206 -10.27 1.45 -9.03
N LEU A 207 -10.70 2.36 -9.90
CA LEU A 207 -10.89 3.78 -9.64
C LEU A 207 -9.63 4.38 -8.98
N GLY A 208 -9.73 5.55 -8.38
CA GLY A 208 -8.56 6.22 -7.86
C GLY A 208 -8.82 7.61 -7.34
N SER A 209 -7.79 8.34 -6.93
CA SER A 209 -6.38 8.01 -7.15
C SER A 209 -5.73 7.07 -6.14
N SER A 210 -6.35 6.73 -5.00
CA SER A 210 -5.75 5.80 -4.01
C SER A 210 -5.98 4.32 -4.36
N SER A 211 -5.75 3.97 -5.62
CA SER A 211 -6.05 2.65 -6.19
C SER A 211 -5.29 1.54 -5.49
N GLY A 212 -3.96 1.64 -5.39
CA GLY A 212 -3.13 0.64 -4.73
C GLY A 212 -3.43 0.54 -3.22
N SER A 213 -3.78 1.65 -2.56
CA SER A 213 -4.16 1.64 -1.15
C SER A 213 -5.42 0.79 -0.90
N ALA A 214 -6.43 0.87 -1.77
CA ALA A 214 -7.65 0.07 -1.65
C ALA A 214 -7.42 -1.39 -2.04
N VAL A 215 -6.78 -1.63 -3.20
CA VAL A 215 -6.51 -2.98 -3.72
C VAL A 215 -5.63 -3.79 -2.76
N SER A 216 -4.59 -3.17 -2.19
CA SER A 216 -3.70 -3.86 -1.25
C SER A 216 -4.42 -4.32 0.02
N VAL A 217 -5.36 -3.53 0.55
CA VAL A 217 -6.18 -3.95 1.69
C VAL A 217 -7.17 -5.04 1.27
N ALA A 218 -7.84 -4.88 0.13
CA ALA A 218 -8.82 -5.86 -0.37
C ALA A 218 -8.21 -7.25 -0.62
N ALA A 219 -6.98 -7.29 -1.13
CA ALA A 219 -6.24 -8.53 -1.40
C ALA A 219 -5.47 -9.08 -0.17
N ASN A 220 -5.64 -8.47 1.01
CA ASN A 220 -4.91 -8.79 2.24
C ASN A 220 -3.39 -8.75 2.05
N LEU A 221 -2.88 -7.71 1.40
CA LEU A 221 -1.45 -7.45 1.20
C LEU A 221 -0.86 -6.50 2.26
N THR A 222 -1.71 -5.94 3.12
CA THR A 222 -1.36 -5.14 4.29
C THR A 222 -2.53 -5.19 5.27
N THR A 223 -2.30 -4.88 6.54
CA THR A 223 -3.37 -4.80 7.53
C THR A 223 -4.25 -3.56 7.32
N VAL A 224 -3.62 -2.41 7.10
CA VAL A 224 -4.27 -1.14 6.78
C VAL A 224 -3.42 -0.35 5.79
N SER A 225 -4.04 0.64 5.14
CA SER A 225 -3.33 1.57 4.27
C SER A 225 -3.81 3.01 4.49
N VAL A 226 -2.98 3.97 4.08
CA VAL A 226 -3.31 5.39 4.09
C VAL A 226 -3.33 5.91 2.66
N GLY A 227 -4.45 6.50 2.25
CA GLY A 227 -4.59 7.19 0.98
C GLY A 227 -4.82 8.69 1.14
N SER A 228 -5.06 9.37 0.02
CA SER A 228 -5.34 10.82 -0.02
C SER A 228 -6.56 11.09 -0.90
N GLU A 229 -7.36 12.10 -0.51
CA GLU A 229 -8.54 12.49 -1.29
C GLU A 229 -8.67 14.00 -1.49
N THR A 230 -8.71 14.39 -2.77
CA THR A 230 -9.20 15.70 -3.22
C THR A 230 -10.71 15.63 -3.47
N SER A 231 -11.16 14.68 -4.30
CA SER A 231 -12.56 14.40 -4.58
C SER A 231 -12.71 12.93 -4.99
N GLY A 232 -13.34 12.10 -4.15
CA GLY A 232 -13.59 10.68 -4.43
C GLY A 232 -12.38 9.74 -4.29
N SER A 233 -11.15 10.26 -4.25
CA SER A 233 -9.93 9.45 -4.36
C SER A 233 -9.61 8.49 -3.21
N LEU A 234 -10.37 8.48 -2.12
CA LEU A 234 -10.39 7.44 -1.10
C LEU A 234 -11.67 6.61 -1.21
N ILE A 235 -12.83 7.26 -1.20
CA ILE A 235 -14.12 6.56 -1.09
C ILE A 235 -14.52 5.78 -2.35
N GLN A 236 -14.10 6.23 -3.53
CA GLN A 236 -14.39 5.56 -4.80
C GLN A 236 -13.59 4.25 -4.96
N PRO A 237 -12.24 4.25 -4.87
CA PRO A 237 -11.48 3.00 -4.93
C PRO A 237 -11.89 2.04 -3.79
N ALA A 238 -12.12 2.55 -2.57
CA ALA A 238 -12.59 1.72 -1.47
C ALA A 238 -13.93 1.01 -1.77
N ARG A 239 -14.89 1.73 -2.39
CA ARG A 239 -16.18 1.16 -2.78
C ARG A 239 -16.05 0.03 -3.80
N VAL A 240 -15.21 0.19 -4.82
CA VAL A 240 -15.10 -0.82 -5.91
C VAL A 240 -14.21 -2.01 -5.54
N ASP A 241 -13.30 -1.84 -4.58
CA ASP A 241 -12.49 -2.90 -4.01
C ASP A 241 -13.04 -3.41 -2.67
N GLY A 242 -14.32 -3.15 -2.34
CA GLY A 242 -15.01 -3.80 -1.22
C GLY A 242 -14.42 -3.53 0.17
N VAL A 243 -13.71 -2.42 0.37
CA VAL A 243 -13.06 -2.05 1.64
C VAL A 243 -13.64 -0.76 2.22
N VAL A 244 -13.37 -0.51 3.49
CA VAL A 244 -13.78 0.73 4.17
C VAL A 244 -12.81 1.85 3.81
N GLY A 245 -13.34 2.98 3.31
CA GLY A 245 -12.60 4.22 3.08
C GLY A 245 -13.18 5.36 3.90
N MET A 246 -12.35 6.05 4.68
CA MET A 246 -12.76 7.20 5.49
C MET A 246 -12.08 8.48 5.02
N ARG A 247 -12.87 9.44 4.54
CA ARG A 247 -12.40 10.81 4.28
C ARG A 247 -12.72 11.69 5.49
N PRO A 248 -11.73 12.16 6.25
CA PRO A 248 -11.98 13.01 7.41
C PRO A 248 -12.42 14.42 7.01
N SER A 249 -12.94 15.16 7.98
CA SER A 249 -13.13 16.61 7.85
C SER A 249 -11.81 17.30 7.54
N GLN A 250 -11.83 18.31 6.66
CA GLN A 250 -10.62 19.04 6.30
C GLN A 250 -10.00 19.70 7.53
N GLY A 251 -8.71 19.48 7.75
CA GLY A 251 -7.97 19.97 8.91
C GLY A 251 -7.85 18.99 10.08
N LEU A 252 -8.60 17.88 10.10
CA LEU A 252 -8.48 16.86 11.15
C LEU A 252 -7.13 16.12 11.08
N ILE A 253 -6.67 15.81 9.87
CA ILE A 253 -5.36 15.19 9.60
C ILE A 253 -4.51 16.21 8.85
N SER A 254 -3.28 16.40 9.31
CA SER A 254 -2.30 17.28 8.64
C SER A 254 -1.99 16.78 7.22
N ARG A 255 -1.82 17.72 6.30
CA ARG A 255 -1.43 17.47 4.89
C ARG A 255 0.02 17.89 4.63
N ASP A 256 0.79 18.13 5.68
CA ASP A 256 2.20 18.49 5.57
C ASP A 256 2.98 17.33 4.93
N HIS A 257 3.61 17.62 3.78
CA HIS A 257 4.37 16.69 2.92
C HIS A 257 3.53 15.53 2.31
N VAL A 258 2.36 15.86 1.77
CA VAL A 258 1.44 14.97 1.02
C VAL A 258 1.03 15.58 -0.32
#